data_AF-A0A4V1BXF1-F1
#
_entry.id   AF-A0A4V1BXF1-F1
#
_cell.length_a   1.000
_cell.length_b   1.000
_cell.length_c   1.000
_cell.angle_alpha   90.00
_cell.angle_beta   90.00
_cell.angle_gamma   90.00
#
_symmetry.space_group_name_H-M   'P 1'
#
loop_
_entity.id
_entity.type
_entity.pdbx_description
1 polymer ?
#
loop_
_entity_poly.entity_id
_entity_poly.type
_entity_poly.pdbx_seq_one_letter_code
_entity_poly.pdbx_strand_id
1 'polypeptide(L)'
;MDQQAAINELTFLQPFGAPEKQLLTPAAVDFLTALVEQFAEYCDVLLNARVERQCQIDQGILPNFMTETISIRKDDWKIQGIPADLLDRRVEITGPVERVVV
;
A
#
# COMPACT_ATOMS: atom_id res chain seq x y z
N MET A 1 -11.95 7.56 34.36
CA MET A 1 -13.03 7.07 33.47
C MET A 1 -12.85 7.77 32.14
N ASP A 2 -11.90 7.30 31.34
CA ASP A 2 -11.79 7.75 29.96
C ASP A 2 -12.73 6.89 29.15
N GLN A 3 -13.75 7.53 28.61
CA GLN A 3 -14.71 6.90 27.72
C GLN A 3 -13.97 6.52 26.43
N GLN A 4 -13.71 5.22 26.27
CA GLN A 4 -13.54 4.62 24.96
C GLN A 4 -14.87 4.81 24.22
N ALA A 5 -14.99 5.90 23.47
CA ALA A 5 -15.99 5.96 22.42
C ALA A 5 -15.61 4.88 21.43
N ALA A 6 -16.49 3.90 21.22
CA ALA A 6 -16.36 2.94 20.15
C ALA A 6 -16.47 3.70 18.83
N ILE A 7 -15.33 3.97 18.20
CA ILE A 7 -15.25 4.53 16.86
C ILE A 7 -14.46 3.51 16.05
N ASN A 8 -15.20 2.68 15.30
CA ASN A 8 -14.74 1.72 14.29
C ASN A 8 -13.86 0.53 14.73
N GLU A 9 -13.93 -0.55 13.96
CA GLU A 9 -13.41 -1.91 14.23
C GLU A 9 -11.89 -2.03 14.45
N LEU A 10 -11.14 -0.94 14.33
CA LEU A 10 -9.69 -0.93 14.54
C LEU A 10 -9.34 -0.78 16.02
N THR A 11 -8.54 -1.73 16.53
CA THR A 11 -7.99 -1.65 17.89
C THR A 11 -6.61 -1.01 17.86
N PHE A 12 -6.46 0.15 18.51
CA PHE A 12 -5.17 0.81 18.69
C PHE A 12 -4.52 0.35 20.00
N LEU A 13 -3.34 -0.25 19.90
CA LEU A 13 -2.64 -0.85 21.04
C LEU A 13 -1.88 0.18 21.90
N GLN A 14 -1.51 1.32 21.31
CA GLN A 14 -0.74 2.36 21.99
C GLN A 14 -1.67 3.49 22.47
N PRO A 15 -1.38 4.11 23.62
CA PRO A 15 -2.14 5.26 24.08
C PRO A 15 -1.91 6.46 23.15
N PHE A 16 -2.93 7.31 23.01
CA PHE A 16 -2.82 8.49 22.14
C PHE A 16 -2.15 9.65 22.87
N GLY A 17 -0.87 9.87 22.57
CA GLY A 17 -0.13 11.07 22.93
C GLY A 17 -0.47 12.25 22.03
N ALA A 18 0.28 13.35 22.17
CA ALA A 18 0.11 14.52 21.31
C ALA A 18 0.36 14.23 19.82
N PRO A 19 1.41 13.48 19.43
CA PRO A 19 1.64 13.14 18.02
C PRO A 19 0.52 12.29 17.41
N GLU A 20 0.02 11.29 18.16
CA GLU A 20 -1.06 10.43 17.70
C GLU A 20 -2.34 11.23 17.51
N LYS A 21 -2.68 12.16 18.41
CA LYS A 21 -3.86 13.02 18.25
C LYS A 21 -3.77 13.97 17.06
N GLN A 22 -2.55 14.37 16.67
CA GLN A 22 -2.33 15.19 15.48
C GLN A 22 -2.52 14.40 14.19
N LEU A 23 -2.11 13.14 14.15
CA LEU A 23 -2.16 12.28 12.95
C LEU A 23 -3.48 11.50 12.85
N LEU A 24 -3.85 10.80 13.92
CA LEU A 24 -5.03 9.95 14.06
C LEU A 24 -6.24 10.78 14.52
N THR A 25 -6.55 11.83 13.75
CA THR A 25 -7.81 12.57 13.91
C THR A 25 -9.01 11.66 13.61
N PRO A 26 -10.23 11.96 14.11
CA PRO A 26 -11.39 11.12 13.84
C PRO A 26 -11.61 10.83 12.35
N ALA A 27 -11.51 11.85 11.48
CA ALA A 27 -11.66 11.69 10.04
C ALA A 27 -10.55 10.81 9.41
N ALA A 28 -9.31 10.88 9.94
CA ALA A 28 -8.23 10.03 9.48
C ALA A 28 -8.43 8.57 9.91
N VAL A 29 -8.94 8.34 11.11
CA VAL A 29 -9.29 7.00 11.60
C VAL A 29 -10.43 6.42 10.77
N ASP A 30 -11.49 7.18 10.51
CA ASP A 30 -12.61 6.74 9.67
C ASP A 30 -12.15 6.34 8.26
N PHE A 31 -11.29 7.15 7.65
CA PHE A 31 -10.71 6.84 6.34
C PHE A 31 -9.83 5.59 6.38
N LEU A 32 -8.97 5.47 7.41
CA LEU A 32 -8.12 4.29 7.59
C LEU A 32 -8.95 3.02 7.78
N THR A 33 -10.00 3.06 8.59
CA THR A 33 -10.95 1.96 8.78
C THR A 33 -11.53 1.51 7.44
N ALA A 34 -12.07 2.44 6.65
CA ALA A 34 -12.68 2.09 5.36
C ALA A 34 -11.68 1.40 4.42
N LEU A 35 -10.42 1.83 4.41
CA LEU A 35 -9.37 1.18 3.63
C LEU A 35 -9.04 -0.23 4.14
N VAL A 36 -8.91 -0.41 5.46
CA VAL A 36 -8.61 -1.73 6.05
C VAL A 36 -9.74 -2.71 5.76
N GLU A 37 -10.99 -2.32 6.00
CA GLU A 37 -12.16 -3.15 5.72
C GLU A 37 -12.24 -3.55 4.24
N GLN A 38 -11.93 -2.62 3.32
CA GLN A 38 -12.03 -2.90 1.90
C GLN A 38 -10.88 -3.74 1.34
N PHE A 39 -9.66 -3.59 1.87
CA PHE A 39 -8.44 -4.10 1.20
C PHE A 39 -7.61 -5.09 2.01
N ALA A 40 -7.77 -5.19 3.34
CA ALA A 40 -6.89 -6.02 4.16
C ALA A 40 -6.94 -7.51 3.80
N GLU A 41 -8.13 -8.06 3.53
CA GLU A 41 -8.28 -9.47 3.14
C GLU A 41 -7.55 -9.77 1.81
N TYR A 42 -7.60 -8.85 0.85
CA TYR A 42 -6.90 -9.01 -0.44
C TYR A 42 -5.38 -9.04 -0.28
N CYS A 43 -4.83 -8.34 0.72
CA CYS A 43 -3.40 -8.40 1.01
C CYS A 43 -2.98 -9.83 1.36
N ASP A 44 -3.73 -10.53 2.21
CA ASP A 44 -3.43 -11.91 2.60
C ASP A 44 -3.52 -12.88 1.41
N VAL A 45 -4.54 -12.71 0.56
CA VAL A 45 -4.67 -13.47 -0.69
C VAL A 45 -3.43 -13.30 -1.58
N LEU A 46 -2.96 -12.07 -1.74
CA LEU A 46 -1.77 -11.77 -2.54
C LEU A 46 -0.48 -12.30 -1.91
N LEU A 47 -0.36 -12.29 -0.57
CA LEU A 47 0.79 -12.86 0.14
C LEU A 47 0.84 -14.38 -0.03
N ASN A 48 -0.30 -15.07 0.09
CA ASN A 48 -0.39 -16.51 -0.16
C ASN A 48 -0.05 -16.86 -1.62
N ALA A 49 -0.54 -16.08 -2.58
CA ALA A 49 -0.20 -16.26 -4.00
C ALA A 49 1.32 -16.14 -4.26
N ARG A 50 2.04 -15.30 -3.50
CA ARG A 50 3.52 -15.22 -3.59
C ARG A 50 4.19 -16.50 -3.13
N VAL A 51 3.71 -17.10 -2.03
CA VAL A 51 4.23 -18.38 -1.52
C VAL A 51 4.00 -19.50 -2.53
N GLU A 52 2.79 -19.58 -3.09
CA GLU A 52 2.45 -20.56 -4.13
C GLU A 52 3.33 -20.38 -5.37
N ARG A 53 3.52 -19.14 -5.82
CA ARG A 53 4.37 -18.83 -6.97
C ARG A 53 5.83 -19.22 -6.72
N GLN A 54 6.34 -18.98 -5.52
CA GLN A 54 7.70 -19.38 -5.17
C GLN A 54 7.86 -20.91 -5.18
N CYS A 55 6.89 -21.64 -4.62
CA CYS A 55 6.90 -23.11 -4.65
C CYS A 55 6.98 -23.68 -6.07
N GLN A 56 6.25 -23.09 -7.02
CA GLN A 56 6.35 -23.46 -8.45
C GLN A 56 7.75 -23.22 -9.03
N ILE A 57 8.37 -22.09 -8.69
CA ILE A 57 9.73 -21.76 -9.13
C ILE A 57 10.74 -22.75 -8.56
N ASP A 58 10.62 -23.09 -7.27
CA ASP A 58 11.49 -24.06 -6.60
C ASP A 58 11.36 -25.48 -7.21
N GLN A 59 10.21 -25.81 -7.79
CA GLN A 59 9.96 -27.03 -8.55
C GLN A 59 10.51 -26.98 -9.99
N GLY A 60 11.18 -25.90 -10.38
CA GLY A 60 11.84 -25.73 -11.68
C GLY A 60 11.04 -24.94 -12.71
N ILE A 61 9.86 -24.41 -12.38
CA ILE A 61 9.08 -23.55 -13.28
C ILE A 61 9.65 -22.14 -13.25
N LEU A 62 10.69 -21.89 -14.05
CA LEU A 62 11.33 -20.58 -14.11
C LEU A 62 10.36 -19.48 -14.59
N PRO A 63 10.48 -18.24 -14.08
CA PRO A 63 9.67 -17.12 -14.53
C PRO A 63 9.84 -16.83 -16.03
N ASN A 64 8.74 -16.51 -16.70
CA ASN A 64 8.72 -16.02 -18.06
C ASN A 64 7.49 -15.11 -18.28
N PHE A 65 7.41 -14.46 -19.44
CA PHE A 65 6.24 -13.64 -19.82
C PHE A 65 4.97 -14.50 -19.91
N MET A 66 3.91 -14.04 -19.24
CA MET A 66 2.58 -14.65 -19.30
C MET A 66 1.99 -14.55 -20.71
N THR A 67 1.46 -15.65 -21.23
CA THR A 67 0.86 -15.71 -22.57
C THR A 67 -0.50 -15.02 -22.59
N GLU A 68 -1.22 -15.06 -21.47
CA GLU A 68 -2.57 -14.50 -21.28
C GLU A 68 -2.58 -12.97 -21.44
N THR A 69 -1.47 -12.29 -21.12
CA THR A 69 -1.35 -10.82 -21.19
C THR A 69 -0.68 -10.33 -22.48
N ILE A 70 -0.59 -11.18 -23.51
CA ILE A 70 0.05 -10.82 -24.79
C ILE A 70 -0.69 -9.71 -25.53
N SER A 71 -2.03 -9.67 -25.46
CA SER A 71 -2.85 -8.64 -26.09
C SER A 71 -2.48 -7.27 -25.52
N ILE A 72 -2.45 -7.14 -24.19
CA ILE A 72 -2.08 -5.90 -23.49
C ILE A 72 -0.67 -5.43 -23.88
N ARG A 73 0.30 -6.34 -23.99
CA ARG A 73 1.69 -5.97 -24.36
C ARG A 73 1.87 -5.56 -25.82
N LYS A 74 0.99 -6.02 -26.71
CA LYS A 74 1.05 -5.74 -28.15
C LYS A 74 0.12 -4.61 -28.59
N ASP A 75 -0.71 -4.12 -27.68
CA ASP A 75 -1.66 -3.04 -27.95
C ASP A 75 -1.00 -1.66 -27.83
N ASP A 76 -1.59 -0.65 -28.48
CA ASP A 76 -1.12 0.74 -28.43
C ASP A 76 -1.92 1.51 -27.36
N TRP A 77 -1.36 1.58 -26.16
CA TRP A 77 -1.96 2.28 -25.03
C TRP A 77 -0.93 3.15 -24.31
N LYS A 78 -1.45 4.13 -23.56
CA LYS A 78 -0.64 5.02 -22.72
C LYS A 78 -1.27 5.15 -21.34
N ILE A 79 -0.46 5.51 -20.35
CA ILE A 79 -0.95 5.90 -19.03
C ILE A 79 -1.82 7.16 -19.13
N GLN A 80 -2.65 7.41 -18.12
CA GLN A 80 -3.63 8.50 -18.10
C GLN A 80 -3.01 9.91 -18.26
N GLY A 81 -1.76 10.09 -17.84
CA GLY A 81 -1.02 11.36 -17.95
C GLY A 81 0.06 11.48 -16.87
N ILE A 82 0.90 12.50 -16.97
CA ILE A 82 1.96 12.79 -15.99
C ILE A 82 1.76 14.24 -15.47
N PRO A 83 1.62 14.43 -14.15
CA PRO A 83 1.63 15.76 -13.52
C PRO A 83 2.92 16.55 -13.83
N ALA A 84 2.84 17.88 -13.89
CA ALA A 84 3.96 18.73 -14.32
C ALA A 84 5.21 18.61 -13.43
N ASP A 85 5.02 18.45 -12.13
CA ASP A 85 6.07 18.24 -11.12
C ASP A 85 6.74 16.86 -11.19
N LEU A 86 6.14 15.91 -11.92
CA LEU A 86 6.68 14.56 -12.14
C LEU A 86 7.31 14.35 -13.52
N LEU A 87 7.37 15.40 -14.36
CA LEU A 87 7.95 15.32 -15.71
C LEU A 87 9.48 15.25 -15.70
N ASP A 88 10.14 15.82 -14.69
CA ASP A 88 11.59 15.86 -14.55
C ASP A 88 12.05 15.26 -13.22
N ARG A 89 12.32 13.95 -13.25
CA ARG A 89 12.80 13.16 -12.10
C ARG A 89 14.23 12.66 -12.34
N ARG A 90 15.07 13.48 -12.97
CA ARG A 90 16.45 13.11 -13.39
C ARG A 90 17.34 12.60 -12.25
N VAL A 91 17.08 13.02 -11.02
CA VAL A 91 17.74 12.58 -9.81
C VAL A 91 16.69 12.46 -8.73
N GLU A 92 16.66 11.31 -8.06
CA GLU A 92 15.84 11.06 -6.88
C GLU A 92 16.77 10.67 -5.73
N ILE A 93 16.52 11.22 -4.55
CA ILE A 93 17.22 10.87 -3.32
C ILE A 93 16.23 10.14 -2.40
N THR A 94 16.65 8.99 -1.88
CA THR A 94 15.88 8.21 -0.89
C THR A 94 16.54 8.34 0.48
N GLY A 95 15.73 8.35 1.54
CA GLY A 95 16.23 8.43 2.92
C GLY A 95 15.17 8.08 3.94
N PRO A 96 15.54 7.98 5.23
CA PRO A 96 14.59 7.79 6.32
C PRO A 96 13.60 8.96 6.41
N VAL A 97 12.43 8.71 6.99
CA VAL A 97 11.39 9.75 7.23
C VAL A 97 11.73 10.68 8.41
N GLU A 98 12.91 10.52 9.01
CA GLU A 98 13.36 11.36 10.11
C GLU A 98 13.53 12.81 9.66
N ARG A 99 13.13 13.74 10.53
CA ARG A 99 13.30 15.16 10.28
C ARG A 99 14.73 15.58 10.61
N VAL A 100 15.61 15.53 9.62
CA VAL A 100 16.81 16.37 9.58
C VAL A 100 16.42 17.66 8.83
N VAL A 101 16.85 18.83 9.29
CA VAL A 101 16.41 20.17 8.82
C VAL A 101 16.04 20.17 7.33
N VAL A 102 14.78 20.48 7.03
CA VAL A 102 14.18 20.50 5.67
C VAL A 102 14.66 21.72 4.90
#